data_AF-A0A1H9PR95-F1
#
_entry.id   AF-A0A1H9PR95-F1
#
_cell.length_a   1.000
_cell.length_b   1.000
_cell.length_c   1.000
_cell.angle_alpha   90.00
_cell.angle_beta   90.00
_cell.angle_gamma   90.00
#
_symmetry.space_group_name_H-M   'P 1'
#
loop_
_entity.id
_entity.type
_entity.pdbx_description
1 polymer ?
#
loop_
_entity_poly.entity_id
_entity_poly.type
_entity_poly.pdbx_seq_one_letter_code
_entity_poly.pdbx_strand_id
1 'polypeptide(L)'
;MHTGMHTNVHTERTNAARAAAAARDTDPAGPIGVGVTLGLFAAWALHDAEEVAMVPRWTRTRVPELRERIPGVPEAVWERLESLDGRRFATAVGVMAVIVAAAAADGHRTGGRSGFYQGALTGFGLHGLVHLAQAAAFRGYTPGSVTSPLLVVPFTVWARRRLRDAGVLRPATSRDIAVGLATAAAATALSHGAADRLLRPRRGRRGQRA
;
A
#
# COMPACT_ATOMS: atom_id res chain seq x y z
N MET A 1 46.38 51.42 7.55
CA MET A 1 47.19 50.20 7.37
C MET A 1 46.24 49.01 7.46
N HIS A 2 46.01 48.37 6.32
CA HIS A 2 44.99 47.35 6.05
C HIS A 2 45.57 45.95 6.29
N THR A 3 45.16 45.21 7.33
CA THR A 3 45.42 43.77 7.40
C THR A 3 44.34 43.09 8.25
N GLY A 4 43.37 42.44 7.62
CA GLY A 4 42.34 41.70 8.35
C GLY A 4 41.19 41.17 7.48
N MET A 5 41.45 40.74 6.25
CA MET A 5 40.40 40.15 5.41
C MET A 5 40.93 39.13 4.40
N HIS A 6 41.90 38.28 4.79
CA HIS A 6 42.42 37.24 3.90
C HIS A 6 42.37 35.81 4.49
N THR A 7 42.04 35.63 5.77
CA THR A 7 42.01 34.31 6.40
C THR A 7 40.65 33.62 6.39
N ASN A 8 39.54 34.33 6.13
CA ASN A 8 38.21 33.73 6.21
C ASN A 8 37.82 32.95 4.94
N VAL A 9 38.22 33.45 3.76
CA VAL A 9 37.82 32.87 2.46
C VAL A 9 38.43 31.48 2.24
N HIS A 10 39.63 31.23 2.76
CA HIS A 10 40.27 29.93 2.59
C HIS A 10 39.59 28.86 3.45
N THR A 11 39.28 29.18 4.71
CA THR A 11 38.56 28.34 5.66
C THR A 11 37.13 28.05 5.21
N GLU A 12 36.42 29.06 4.67
CA GLU A 12 35.08 28.86 4.09
C GLU A 12 35.12 27.98 2.86
N ARG A 13 36.12 28.13 1.97
CA ARG A 13 36.29 27.23 0.82
C ARG A 13 36.66 25.82 1.24
N THR A 14 37.46 25.65 2.28
CA THR A 14 37.79 24.30 2.80
C THR A 14 36.57 23.67 3.45
N ASN A 15 35.80 24.42 4.23
CA ASN A 15 34.57 23.93 4.86
C ASN A 15 33.48 23.63 3.82
N ALA A 16 33.34 24.46 2.78
CA ALA A 16 32.43 24.22 1.67
C ALA A 16 32.87 23.02 0.81
N ALA A 17 34.18 22.84 0.59
CA ALA A 17 34.72 21.67 -0.10
C ALA A 17 34.54 20.39 0.74
N ARG A 18 34.68 20.48 2.07
CA ARG A 18 34.48 19.37 3.01
C ARG A 18 33.00 19.04 3.20
N ALA A 19 32.12 20.03 3.18
CA ALA A 19 30.66 19.85 3.16
C ALA A 19 30.18 19.31 1.81
N ALA A 20 30.75 19.77 0.70
CA ALA A 20 30.51 19.23 -0.63
C ALA A 20 31.14 17.84 -0.81
N ALA A 21 32.20 17.49 -0.08
CA ALA A 21 32.75 16.14 0.00
C ALA A 21 31.87 15.25 0.87
N ALA A 22 31.40 15.71 2.04
CA ALA A 22 30.43 14.99 2.88
C ALA A 22 29.06 14.79 2.19
N ALA A 23 28.67 15.71 1.31
CA ALA A 23 27.50 15.58 0.44
C ALA A 23 27.76 14.70 -0.80
N ARG A 24 29.03 14.39 -1.12
CA ARG A 24 29.44 13.45 -2.18
C ARG A 24 29.81 12.06 -1.63
N ASP A 25 30.11 11.96 -0.34
CA ASP A 25 30.42 10.73 0.41
C ASP A 25 29.14 10.02 0.90
N THR A 26 27.97 10.50 0.48
CA THR A 26 26.81 9.64 0.32
C THR A 26 27.08 8.77 -0.90
N ASP A 27 27.61 7.58 -0.66
CA ASP A 27 27.54 6.46 -1.59
C ASP A 27 26.17 6.52 -2.31
N PRO A 28 26.11 6.61 -3.66
CA PRO A 28 24.83 6.62 -4.37
C PRO A 28 24.00 5.37 -4.08
N ALA A 29 24.61 4.34 -3.48
CA ALA A 29 23.98 3.15 -2.92
C ALA A 29 24.01 3.12 -1.37
N GLY A 30 23.75 4.25 -0.69
CA GLY A 30 23.46 4.25 0.74
C GLY A 30 22.36 3.22 1.09
N PRO A 31 22.37 2.63 2.30
CA PRO A 31 21.41 1.59 2.67
C PRO A 31 19.97 2.09 2.45
N ILE A 32 19.14 1.26 1.79
CA ILE A 32 17.74 1.59 1.50
C ILE A 32 17.07 2.14 2.77
N GLY A 33 16.67 3.40 2.73
CA GLY A 33 16.15 4.10 3.90
C GLY A 33 14.87 3.45 4.43
N VAL A 34 14.66 3.53 5.75
CA VAL A 34 13.48 3.01 6.45
C VAL A 34 12.16 3.41 5.78
N GLY A 35 12.08 4.64 5.25
CA GLY A 35 10.88 5.15 4.56
C GLY A 35 10.54 4.38 3.29
N VAL A 36 11.51 3.81 2.57
CA VAL A 36 11.25 2.98 1.39
C VAL A 36 10.56 1.69 1.82
N THR A 37 11.07 1.04 2.88
CA THR A 37 10.58 -0.28 3.31
C THR A 37 9.39 -0.21 4.27
N LEU A 38 9.57 0.38 5.46
CA LEU A 38 8.50 0.48 6.46
C LEU A 38 7.43 1.49 6.06
N GLY A 39 7.76 2.44 5.18
CA GLY A 39 6.77 3.35 4.61
C GLY A 39 5.67 2.63 3.81
N LEU A 40 5.90 1.40 3.34
CA LEU A 40 4.86 0.59 2.70
C LEU A 40 3.72 0.34 3.67
N PHE A 41 4.03 -0.08 4.90
CA PHE A 41 3.02 -0.34 5.91
C PHE A 41 2.29 0.94 6.32
N ALA A 42 3.03 2.06 6.48
CA ALA A 42 2.42 3.34 6.83
C ALA A 42 1.47 3.86 5.73
N ALA A 43 1.89 3.82 4.46
CA ALA A 43 1.08 4.24 3.33
C ALA A 43 -0.14 3.34 3.15
N TRP A 44 0.04 2.02 3.29
CA TRP A 44 -1.05 1.05 3.28
C TRP A 44 -2.05 1.32 4.42
N ALA A 45 -1.59 1.47 5.66
CA ALA A 45 -2.46 1.67 6.80
C ALA A 45 -3.31 2.95 6.67
N LEU A 46 -2.75 4.04 6.13
CA LEU A 46 -3.49 5.28 5.91
C LEU A 46 -4.54 5.14 4.80
N HIS A 47 -4.21 4.43 3.72
CA HIS A 47 -5.16 4.13 2.64
C HIS A 47 -6.30 3.22 3.12
N ASP A 48 -5.98 2.09 3.74
CA ASP A 48 -6.98 1.12 4.20
C ASP A 48 -7.81 1.64 5.40
N ALA A 49 -7.27 2.56 6.22
CA ALA A 49 -8.06 3.23 7.26
C ALA A 49 -9.17 4.11 6.65
N GLU A 50 -8.89 4.80 5.54
CA GLU A 50 -9.92 5.52 4.80
C GLU A 50 -10.97 4.56 4.24
N GLU A 51 -10.55 3.44 3.65
CA GLU A 51 -11.49 2.42 3.18
C GLU A 51 -12.38 1.89 4.30
N VAL A 52 -11.81 1.49 5.45
CA VAL A 52 -12.58 0.98 6.60
C VAL A 52 -13.59 2.00 7.11
N ALA A 53 -13.21 3.28 7.14
CA ALA A 53 -14.10 4.35 7.57
C ALA A 53 -15.24 4.62 6.56
N MET A 54 -14.94 4.52 5.27
CA MET A 54 -15.83 5.02 4.20
C MET A 54 -16.70 3.93 3.57
N VAL A 55 -16.23 2.68 3.50
CA VAL A 55 -16.95 1.55 2.89
C VAL A 55 -18.37 1.39 3.45
N PRO A 56 -18.62 1.35 4.79
CA PRO A 56 -19.98 1.13 5.30
C PRO A 56 -20.97 2.21 4.88
N ARG A 57 -20.54 3.47 4.88
CA ARG A 57 -21.38 4.60 4.46
C ARG A 57 -21.58 4.60 2.95
N TRP A 58 -20.52 4.37 2.19
CA TRP A 58 -20.56 4.34 0.73
C TRP A 58 -21.49 3.23 0.23
N THR A 59 -21.36 2.02 0.77
CA THR A 59 -22.24 0.90 0.41
C THR A 59 -23.71 1.23 0.62
N ARG A 60 -24.07 1.83 1.76
CA ARG A 60 -25.46 2.17 2.08
C ARG A 60 -26.06 3.31 1.27
N THR A 61 -25.23 4.24 0.78
CA THR A 61 -25.70 5.50 0.19
C THR A 61 -25.46 5.62 -1.31
N ARG A 62 -24.44 4.95 -1.84
CA ARG A 62 -24.03 5.08 -3.25
C ARG A 62 -24.35 3.84 -4.09
N VAL A 63 -24.30 2.64 -3.51
CA VAL A 63 -24.57 1.40 -4.28
C VAL A 63 -26.00 1.37 -4.84
N PRO A 64 -27.06 1.73 -4.09
CA PRO A 64 -28.41 1.79 -4.66
C PRO A 64 -28.53 2.80 -5.82
N GLU A 65 -27.93 3.99 -5.67
CA GLU A 65 -27.92 5.02 -6.73
C GLU A 65 -27.19 4.53 -7.99
N LEU A 66 -26.08 3.80 -7.83
CA LEU A 66 -25.30 3.26 -8.95
C LEU A 66 -26.04 2.12 -9.66
N ARG A 67 -26.73 1.27 -8.90
CA ARG A 67 -27.56 0.19 -9.44
C ARG A 67 -28.66 0.71 -10.36
N GLU A 68 -29.34 1.79 -9.96
CA GLU A 68 -30.36 2.44 -10.80
C GLU A 68 -29.77 3.07 -12.07
N ARG A 69 -28.54 3.61 -11.98
CA ARG A 69 -27.88 4.32 -13.09
C ARG A 69 -27.19 3.40 -14.10
N ILE A 70 -26.84 2.18 -13.71
CA ILE A 70 -26.03 1.26 -14.54
C ILE A 70 -26.75 -0.09 -14.66
N PRO A 71 -27.83 -0.18 -15.45
CA PRO A 71 -28.64 -1.40 -15.57
C PRO A 71 -27.93 -2.58 -16.27
N GLY A 72 -26.77 -2.34 -16.89
CA GLY A 72 -26.00 -3.37 -17.60
C GLY A 72 -25.09 -4.23 -16.71
N VAL A 73 -25.00 -3.94 -15.40
CA VAL A 73 -24.18 -4.72 -14.45
C VAL A 73 -25.02 -5.87 -13.89
N PRO A 74 -24.51 -7.12 -13.87
CA PRO A 74 -25.25 -8.26 -13.33
C PRO A 74 -25.68 -8.05 -11.87
N GLU A 75 -26.90 -8.47 -11.55
CA GLU A 75 -27.50 -8.29 -10.22
C GLU A 75 -26.64 -8.88 -9.09
N ALA A 76 -26.00 -10.03 -9.34
CA ALA A 76 -25.07 -10.65 -8.39
C ALA A 76 -23.91 -9.73 -7.96
N VAL A 77 -23.49 -8.78 -8.80
CA VAL A 77 -22.45 -7.78 -8.45
C VAL A 77 -23.01 -6.78 -7.45
N TRP A 78 -24.24 -6.31 -7.64
CA TRP A 78 -24.90 -5.37 -6.72
C TRP A 78 -25.17 -6.01 -5.38
N GLU A 79 -25.72 -7.22 -5.35
CA GLU A 79 -25.91 -8.01 -4.13
C GLU A 79 -24.58 -8.22 -3.39
N ARG A 80 -23.48 -8.44 -4.13
CA ARG A 80 -22.15 -8.59 -3.53
C ARG A 80 -21.65 -7.29 -2.91
N LEU A 81 -21.87 -6.14 -3.54
CA LEU A 81 -21.50 -4.83 -3.00
C LEU A 81 -22.35 -4.46 -1.78
N GLU A 82 -23.67 -4.69 -1.84
CA GLU A 82 -24.61 -4.42 -0.74
C GLU A 82 -24.35 -5.34 0.47
N SER A 83 -23.92 -6.58 0.24
CA SER A 83 -23.55 -7.54 1.29
C SER A 83 -22.17 -7.29 1.93
N LEU A 84 -21.47 -6.21 1.55
CA LEU A 84 -20.22 -5.80 2.21
C LEU A 84 -20.49 -5.37 3.66
N ASP A 85 -20.31 -6.32 4.57
CA ASP A 85 -20.35 -6.07 6.01
C ASP A 85 -19.05 -5.39 6.46
N GLY A 86 -19.18 -4.17 6.99
CA GLY A 86 -18.05 -3.36 7.47
C GLY A 86 -17.21 -4.08 8.54
N ARG A 87 -17.81 -4.92 9.37
CA ARG A 87 -17.07 -5.68 10.40
C ARG A 87 -16.23 -6.80 9.79
N ARG A 88 -16.77 -7.53 8.81
CA ARG A 88 -16.00 -8.52 8.02
C ARG A 88 -14.89 -7.85 7.23
N PHE A 89 -15.18 -6.72 6.60
CA PHE A 89 -14.20 -5.93 5.87
C PHE A 89 -13.05 -5.49 6.78
N ALA A 90 -13.34 -4.84 7.92
CA ALA A 90 -12.32 -4.43 8.88
C ALA A 90 -11.49 -5.61 9.43
N THR A 91 -12.11 -6.77 9.63
CA THR A 91 -11.39 -7.98 10.07
C THR A 91 -10.45 -8.49 8.97
N ALA A 92 -10.88 -8.49 7.71
CA ALA A 92 -10.04 -8.86 6.58
C ALA A 92 -8.86 -7.89 6.41
N VAL A 93 -9.10 -6.58 6.54
CA VAL A 93 -8.06 -5.55 6.56
C VAL A 93 -7.06 -5.81 7.70
N GLY A 94 -7.53 -6.18 8.89
CA GLY A 94 -6.66 -6.55 10.01
C GLY A 94 -5.75 -7.75 9.72
N VAL A 95 -6.24 -8.77 9.01
CA VAL A 95 -5.41 -9.90 8.58
C VAL A 95 -4.39 -9.46 7.53
N MET A 96 -4.81 -8.64 6.56
CA MET A 96 -3.92 -8.09 5.54
C MET A 96 -2.83 -7.20 6.16
N ALA A 97 -3.13 -6.46 7.23
CA ALA A 97 -2.17 -5.64 7.96
C ALA A 97 -0.96 -6.46 8.44
N VAL A 98 -1.20 -7.68 8.92
CA VAL A 98 -0.12 -8.59 9.36
C VAL A 98 0.76 -9.00 8.18
N ILE A 99 0.15 -9.30 7.04
CA ILE A 99 0.86 -9.70 5.81
C ILE A 99 1.73 -8.53 5.30
N VAL A 100 1.16 -7.33 5.21
CA VAL A 100 1.88 -6.13 4.74
C VAL A 100 2.97 -5.72 5.72
N ALA A 101 2.72 -5.80 7.03
CA ALA A 101 3.72 -5.54 8.06
C ALA A 101 4.91 -6.52 7.96
N ALA A 102 4.63 -7.83 7.78
CA ALA A 102 5.65 -8.83 7.58
C ALA A 102 6.48 -8.57 6.31
N ALA A 103 5.83 -8.18 5.21
CA ALA A 103 6.51 -7.81 3.97
C ALA A 103 7.40 -6.57 4.17
N ALA A 104 6.90 -5.54 4.84
CA ALA A 104 7.65 -4.32 5.13
C ALA A 104 8.86 -4.59 6.03
N ALA A 105 8.70 -5.41 7.07
CA ALA A 105 9.77 -5.80 7.98
C ALA A 105 10.85 -6.63 7.27
N ASP A 106 10.46 -7.60 6.43
CA ASP A 106 11.43 -8.38 5.65
C ASP A 106 12.13 -7.51 4.58
N GLY A 107 11.41 -6.56 3.97
CA GLY A 107 11.98 -5.53 3.12
C GLY A 107 13.06 -4.73 3.86
N HIS A 108 12.75 -4.26 5.07
CA HIS A 108 13.70 -3.51 5.88
C HIS A 108 14.95 -4.34 6.22
N ARG A 109 14.76 -5.57 6.71
CA ARG A 109 15.82 -6.50 7.08
C ARG A 109 16.74 -6.86 5.90
N THR A 110 16.20 -6.89 4.69
CA THR A 110 16.94 -7.25 3.46
C THR A 110 17.46 -6.04 2.69
N GLY A 111 17.30 -4.82 3.21
CA GLY A 111 17.66 -3.60 2.49
C GLY A 111 16.93 -3.47 1.15
N GLY A 112 15.64 -3.82 1.12
CA GLY A 112 14.77 -3.74 -0.05
C GLY A 112 14.87 -4.91 -1.04
N ARG A 113 15.79 -5.87 -0.86
CA ARG A 113 15.98 -7.01 -1.79
C ARG A 113 14.92 -8.11 -1.68
N SER A 114 14.12 -8.12 -0.62
CA SER A 114 13.07 -9.12 -0.42
C SER A 114 12.08 -9.16 -1.58
N GLY A 115 11.92 -10.35 -2.16
CA GLY A 115 10.89 -10.60 -3.16
C GLY A 115 9.47 -10.41 -2.61
N PHE A 116 9.26 -10.74 -1.34
CA PHE A 116 7.97 -10.58 -0.68
C PHE A 116 7.63 -9.09 -0.52
N TYR A 117 8.58 -8.27 -0.06
CA TYR A 117 8.44 -6.82 0.00
C TYR A 117 8.18 -6.19 -1.37
N GLN A 118 8.99 -6.50 -2.39
CA GLN A 118 8.81 -5.92 -3.73
C GLN A 118 7.52 -6.38 -4.41
N GLY A 119 7.08 -7.61 -4.12
CA GLY A 119 5.78 -8.13 -4.53
C GLY A 119 4.64 -7.37 -3.85
N ALA A 120 4.68 -7.20 -2.53
CA ALA A 120 3.70 -6.43 -1.78
C ALA A 120 3.64 -4.96 -2.23
N LEU A 121 4.79 -4.32 -2.47
CA LEU A 121 4.87 -2.96 -3.02
C LEU A 121 4.21 -2.86 -4.41
N THR A 122 4.40 -3.87 -5.25
CA THR A 122 3.77 -3.93 -6.57
C THR A 122 2.25 -4.14 -6.44
N GLY A 123 1.82 -5.05 -5.55
CA GLY A 123 0.42 -5.28 -5.24
C GLY A 123 -0.28 -4.03 -4.71
N PHE A 124 0.37 -3.29 -3.81
CA PHE A 124 -0.14 -2.01 -3.28
C PHE A 124 -0.35 -0.98 -4.39
N GLY A 125 0.62 -0.81 -5.28
CA GLY A 125 0.45 0.07 -6.45
C GLY A 125 -0.70 -0.33 -7.35
N LEU A 126 -0.84 -1.62 -7.66
CA LEU A 126 -1.94 -2.15 -8.48
C LEU A 126 -3.29 -1.96 -7.81
N HIS A 127 -3.39 -2.16 -6.49
CA HIS A 127 -4.59 -1.91 -5.69
C HIS A 127 -5.06 -0.45 -5.85
N GLY A 128 -4.15 0.52 -5.77
CA GLY A 128 -4.48 1.92 -6.03
C GLY A 128 -4.97 2.18 -7.46
N LEU A 129 -4.42 1.50 -8.46
CA LEU A 129 -4.90 1.62 -9.84
C LEU A 129 -6.30 1.01 -10.02
N VAL A 130 -6.62 -0.08 -9.31
CA VAL A 130 -7.97 -0.67 -9.32
C VAL A 130 -8.99 0.32 -8.78
N HIS A 131 -8.68 1.03 -7.69
CA HIS A 131 -9.54 2.10 -7.16
C HIS A 131 -9.78 3.23 -8.13
N LEU A 132 -8.73 3.66 -8.84
CA LEU A 132 -8.87 4.68 -9.88
C LEU A 132 -9.76 4.19 -11.03
N ALA A 133 -9.61 2.94 -11.45
CA ALA A 133 -10.46 2.33 -12.48
C ALA A 133 -11.92 2.23 -12.02
N GLN A 134 -12.17 1.84 -10.76
CA GLN A 134 -13.51 1.78 -10.17
C GLN A 134 -14.16 3.17 -10.09
N ALA A 135 -13.42 4.18 -9.61
CA ALA A 135 -13.90 5.56 -9.56
C ALA A 135 -14.24 6.11 -10.95
N ALA A 136 -13.41 5.80 -11.96
CA ALA A 136 -13.69 6.17 -13.35
C ALA A 136 -14.93 5.45 -13.90
N ALA A 137 -15.07 4.15 -13.65
CA ALA A 137 -16.21 3.35 -14.10
C ALA A 137 -17.53 3.83 -13.48
N PHE A 138 -17.52 4.17 -12.18
CA PHE A 138 -18.68 4.72 -11.48
C PHE A 138 -18.83 6.24 -11.65
N ARG A 139 -17.91 6.88 -12.39
CA ARG A 139 -17.87 8.33 -12.65
C ARG A 139 -18.02 9.15 -11.37
N GLY A 140 -17.39 8.74 -10.29
CA GLY A 140 -17.58 9.32 -8.97
C GLY A 140 -16.65 8.78 -7.90
N TYR A 141 -16.85 9.25 -6.68
CA TYR A 141 -16.07 8.83 -5.53
C TYR A 141 -16.36 7.36 -5.16
N THR A 142 -15.28 6.60 -5.01
CA THR A 142 -15.26 5.31 -4.30
C THR A 142 -14.31 5.41 -3.11
N PRO A 143 -14.51 4.65 -2.02
CA PRO A 143 -13.49 4.46 -1.00
C PRO A 143 -12.18 4.09 -1.68
N GLY A 144 -11.07 4.73 -1.31
CA GLY A 144 -9.77 4.55 -1.95
C GLY A 144 -9.49 5.48 -3.14
N SER A 145 -10.50 6.12 -3.75
CA SER A 145 -10.28 6.94 -4.97
C SER A 145 -9.46 8.21 -4.77
N VAL A 146 -9.46 8.77 -3.55
CA VAL A 146 -8.71 9.99 -3.20
C VAL A 146 -7.29 9.64 -2.73
N THR A 147 -7.18 8.65 -1.85
CA THR A 147 -5.91 8.19 -1.29
C THR A 147 -5.06 7.47 -2.35
N SER A 148 -5.66 6.81 -3.34
CA SER A 148 -4.92 6.13 -4.42
C SER A 148 -3.99 7.04 -5.25
N PRO A 149 -4.46 8.14 -5.85
CA PRO A 149 -3.61 9.04 -6.63
C PRO A 149 -2.70 9.92 -5.76
N LEU A 150 -3.07 10.18 -4.50
CA LEU A 150 -2.32 11.08 -3.62
C LEU A 150 -1.25 10.37 -2.78
N LEU A 151 -1.44 9.09 -2.47
CA LEU A 151 -0.59 8.32 -1.58
C LEU A 151 -0.09 7.03 -2.23
N VAL A 152 -0.99 6.15 -2.66
CA VAL A 152 -0.64 4.79 -3.09
C VAL A 152 0.26 4.79 -4.32
N VAL A 153 -0.16 5.46 -5.39
CA VAL A 153 0.60 5.55 -6.64
C VAL A 153 1.90 6.34 -6.46
N PRO A 154 1.90 7.55 -5.86
CA PRO A 154 3.13 8.29 -5.63
C PRO A 154 4.15 7.54 -4.77
N PHE A 155 3.72 6.94 -3.67
CA PHE A 155 4.59 6.15 -2.79
C PHE A 155 5.21 4.98 -3.55
N THR A 156 4.38 4.22 -4.28
CA THR A 156 4.84 3.04 -5.02
C THR A 156 5.87 3.42 -6.09
N VAL A 157 5.61 4.47 -6.86
CA VAL A 157 6.54 4.98 -7.87
C VAL A 157 7.84 5.45 -7.23
N TRP A 158 7.77 6.21 -6.15
CA TRP A 158 8.94 6.70 -5.42
C TRP A 158 9.79 5.56 -4.86
N ALA A 159 9.18 4.61 -4.14
CA ALA A 159 9.88 3.47 -3.54
C ALA A 159 10.54 2.61 -4.62
N ARG A 160 9.84 2.31 -5.73
CA ARG A 160 10.43 1.55 -6.85
C ARG A 160 11.59 2.27 -7.52
N ARG A 161 11.53 3.60 -7.65
CA ARG A 161 12.67 4.40 -8.16
C ARG A 161 13.87 4.26 -7.23
N ARG A 162 13.69 4.36 -5.90
CA ARG A 162 14.78 4.16 -4.93
C ARG A 162 15.40 2.77 -4.98
N LEU A 163 14.58 1.73 -5.10
CA LEU A 163 15.08 0.36 -5.26
C LEU A 163 15.87 0.19 -6.57
N ARG A 164 15.44 0.85 -7.65
CA ARG A 164 16.12 0.80 -8.94
C ARG A 164 17.47 1.51 -8.89
N ASP A 165 17.50 2.72 -8.34
CA ASP A 165 18.72 3.52 -8.26
C ASP A 165 19.78 2.83 -7.40
N ALA A 166 19.35 2.10 -6.36
CA ALA A 166 20.22 1.27 -5.53
C ALA A 166 20.55 -0.11 -6.14
N GLY A 167 20.09 -0.42 -7.37
CA GLY A 167 20.37 -1.68 -8.07
C GLY A 167 19.72 -2.93 -7.47
N VAL A 168 18.77 -2.78 -6.54
CA VAL A 168 18.12 -3.90 -5.83
C VAL A 168 16.73 -4.25 -6.37
N LEU A 169 16.15 -3.41 -7.24
CA LEU A 169 14.85 -3.68 -7.86
C LEU A 169 14.95 -4.92 -8.74
N ARG A 170 14.14 -5.93 -8.44
CA ARG A 170 14.08 -7.15 -9.23
C ARG A 170 13.47 -6.86 -10.61
N PRO A 171 13.98 -7.49 -11.69
CA PRO A 171 13.33 -7.46 -12.98
C PRO A 171 11.89 -7.95 -12.86
N ALA A 172 10.96 -7.26 -13.53
CA ALA A 172 9.57 -7.68 -13.58
C ALA A 172 9.35 -8.51 -14.85
N THR A 173 9.63 -9.81 -14.79
CA THR A 173 9.26 -10.71 -15.89
C THR A 173 7.74 -10.91 -15.91
N SER A 174 7.17 -11.35 -17.03
CA SER A 174 5.75 -11.71 -17.12
C SER A 174 5.35 -12.76 -16.09
N ARG A 175 6.25 -13.72 -15.81
CA ARG A 175 6.08 -14.73 -14.76
C ARG A 175 6.03 -14.10 -13.37
N ASP A 176 6.92 -13.16 -13.07
CA ASP A 176 6.94 -12.50 -11.76
C ASP A 176 5.67 -11.66 -11.53
N ILE A 177 5.18 -10.99 -12.58
CA ILE A 177 3.90 -10.27 -12.54
C ILE A 177 2.75 -11.24 -12.28
N ALA A 178 2.68 -12.36 -12.99
CA ALA A 178 1.64 -13.37 -12.81
C ALA A 178 1.67 -13.98 -11.40
N VAL A 179 2.85 -14.34 -10.89
CA VAL A 179 3.03 -14.86 -9.53
C VAL A 179 2.64 -13.82 -8.48
N GLY A 180 3.00 -12.56 -8.70
CA GLY A 180 2.63 -11.44 -7.83
C GLY A 180 1.12 -11.25 -7.75
N LEU A 181 0.43 -11.24 -8.90
CA LEU A 181 -1.03 -11.17 -8.97
C LEU A 181 -1.70 -12.37 -8.29
N ALA A 182 -1.21 -13.58 -8.53
CA ALA A 182 -1.74 -14.79 -7.90
C ALA A 182 -1.55 -14.76 -6.37
N THR A 183 -0.41 -14.27 -5.91
CA THR A 183 -0.11 -14.13 -4.47
C THR A 183 -1.00 -13.07 -3.82
N ALA A 184 -1.21 -11.93 -4.48
CA ALA A 184 -2.14 -10.90 -4.02
C ALA A 184 -3.57 -11.44 -3.93
N ALA A 185 -4.04 -12.15 -4.97
CA ALA A 185 -5.35 -12.79 -4.96
C ALA A 185 -5.48 -13.82 -3.83
N ALA A 186 -4.44 -14.64 -3.60
CA ALA A 186 -4.41 -15.60 -2.51
C ALA A 186 -4.44 -14.91 -1.13
N ALA A 187 -3.65 -13.85 -0.92
CA ALA A 187 -3.64 -13.08 0.32
C ALA A 187 -5.01 -12.44 0.61
N THR A 188 -5.67 -11.89 -0.41
CA THR A 188 -7.04 -11.35 -0.30
C THR A 188 -8.04 -12.45 0.05
N ALA A 189 -8.00 -13.58 -0.66
CA ALA A 189 -8.88 -14.72 -0.38
C ALA A 189 -8.67 -15.28 1.04
N LEU A 190 -7.42 -15.39 1.49
CA LEU A 190 -7.08 -15.80 2.85
C LEU A 190 -7.62 -14.82 3.90
N SER A 191 -7.49 -13.51 3.65
CA SER A 191 -7.97 -12.47 4.56
C SER A 191 -9.49 -12.52 4.72
N HIS A 192 -10.23 -12.64 3.61
CA HIS A 192 -11.68 -12.81 3.65
C HIS A 192 -12.10 -14.13 4.30
N GLY A 193 -11.44 -15.25 3.95
CA GLY A 193 -11.74 -16.55 4.54
C GLY A 193 -11.46 -16.62 6.05
N ALA A 194 -10.41 -15.94 6.51
CA ALA A 194 -10.10 -15.78 7.94
C ALA A 194 -11.16 -14.92 8.63
N ALA A 195 -11.54 -13.77 8.05
CA ALA A 195 -12.59 -12.92 8.59
C ALA A 195 -13.92 -13.68 8.72
N ASP A 196 -14.33 -14.44 7.70
CA ASP A 196 -15.53 -15.26 7.75
C ASP A 196 -15.45 -16.31 8.87
N ARG A 197 -14.30 -16.97 9.07
CA ARG A 197 -14.14 -17.95 10.15
C ARG A 197 -14.17 -17.31 11.54
N LEU A 198 -13.55 -16.14 11.72
CA LEU A 198 -13.51 -15.43 12.98
C LEU A 198 -14.88 -14.86 13.39
N LEU A 199 -15.71 -14.52 12.40
CA LEU A 199 -16.99 -13.86 12.62
C LEU A 199 -18.21 -14.77 12.47
N ARG A 200 -18.00 -16.04 12.07
CA ARG A 200 -19.07 -17.06 12.08
C ARG A 200 -19.62 -17.21 13.50
N PRO A 201 -20.95 -17.11 13.69
CA PRO A 201 -21.56 -17.46 14.96
C PRO A 201 -21.17 -18.89 15.32
N ARG A 202 -20.58 -19.10 16.51
CA ARG A 202 -20.39 -20.44 17.05
C ARG A 202 -21.77 -21.07 17.17
N ARG A 203 -22.10 -22.07 16.36
CA ARG A 203 -23.31 -22.90 16.55
C ARG A 203 -23.20 -23.51 17.95
N GLY A 204 -23.92 -22.91 18.90
CA GLY A 204 -23.93 -23.36 20.28
C GLY A 204 -24.54 -24.75 20.37
N ARG A 205 -23.83 -25.66 21.05
CA ARG A 205 -24.37 -26.85 21.71
C ARG A 205 -25.48 -26.45 22.69
N ARG A 206 -26.69 -26.15 22.19
CA ARG A 206 -27.93 -26.11 22.97
C ARG A 206 -28.92 -27.04 22.29
N GLY A 207 -28.83 -28.31 22.68
CA GLY A 207 -29.66 -29.38 22.14
C GLY A 207 -29.29 -30.71 22.78
N GLN A 208 -29.27 -30.76 24.11
CA GLN A 208 -29.30 -31.99 24.91
C GLN A 208 -29.43 -31.60 26.39
N ARG A 209 -30.61 -31.08 26.74
CA ARG A 209 -31.23 -31.26 28.06
C ARG A 209 -32.73 -31.32 27.77
N ALA A 210 -33.19 -32.52 27.47
CA ALA A 210 -34.55 -32.97 27.69
C ALA A 210 -34.44 -34.13 28.69
#